data_AF-A0A4Y8Z2P9-F1
#
_entry.id   AF-A0A4Y8Z2P9-F1
#
_cell.length_a   1.000
_cell.length_b   1.000
_cell.length_c   1.000
_cell.angle_alpha   90.00
_cell.angle_beta   90.00
_cell.angle_gamma   90.00
#
_symmetry.space_group_name_H-M   'P 1'
#
loop_
_entity.id
_entity.type
_entity.pdbx_description
1 polymer ?
#
loop_
_entity_poly.entity_id
_entity_poly.type
_entity_poly.pdbx_seq_one_letter_code
_entity_poly.pdbx_strand_id
1 'polypeptide(L)'
;MGHDVDGHKNMHVDQGALPGEHPGKATDPIIKVRDIAWLEFRKPDLAKAEAFAVAFGFTVSLRTSEVIHLRGTHVGSPCVIIRRGKRTRFVGAAFAAAEDSDVVRVADATGQKVHRLPDTLGGIAVTLTDPGGQPVQIVSGYTEHPELPGQDAHTYNFGDPRNRINATQRPPRQPARVQRLGHVVLQRVDYLENLNWYLHHLGLIVSDFLYYDGQRDRGPVMSFIRCDRGSIPSDHHTLAMTLGPSNRYVHSAYQVTDIDAIAAGGEFLTERGYKHSWGIGRHIQGSQIFDYWRDPDGFLVEHFSDGDMFDSSLEPGWAPMTASGLAQWGPPASKDFLGIAPSKASLHELKSILSSLRTDNEFDTERLRGLMKVASS
;
A
#
# COMPACT_ATOMS: atom_id res chain seq x y z
N MET A 1 23.77 33.02 18.43
CA MET A 1 22.34 32.64 18.55
C MET A 1 21.97 32.01 17.24
N GLY A 2 22.01 30.67 17.17
CA GLY A 2 21.60 29.92 15.99
C GLY A 2 20.09 29.99 15.88
N HIS A 3 19.58 30.48 14.76
CA HIS A 3 18.18 30.33 14.40
C HIS A 3 17.97 28.85 14.05
N ASP A 4 17.29 28.14 14.95
CA ASP A 4 16.72 26.83 14.68
C ASP A 4 15.62 27.05 13.62
N VAL A 5 15.96 26.80 12.36
CA VAL A 5 14.98 26.78 11.28
C VAL A 5 14.30 25.43 11.39
N ASP A 6 13.17 25.41 12.10
CA ASP A 6 12.25 24.28 12.18
C ASP A 6 11.85 23.86 10.75
N GLY A 7 12.54 22.83 10.24
CA GLY A 7 12.43 22.32 8.87
C GLY A 7 11.09 21.66 8.55
N HIS A 8 10.17 21.60 9.51
CA HIS A 8 8.89 20.92 9.39
C HIS A 8 7.71 21.87 9.08
N LYS A 9 7.91 23.19 9.06
CA LYS A 9 6.86 24.13 8.63
C LYS A 9 6.62 24.04 7.13
N ASN A 10 5.40 23.65 6.74
CA ASN A 10 4.86 23.53 5.38
C ASN A 10 5.13 22.22 4.63
N MET A 11 5.58 21.15 5.29
CA MET A 11 5.69 19.83 4.65
C MET A 11 4.37 19.04 4.61
N HIS A 12 3.42 19.36 5.48
CA HIS A 12 2.11 18.72 5.53
C HIS A 12 1.04 19.60 4.90
N VAL A 13 0.00 18.94 4.34
CA VAL A 13 -1.20 19.63 3.89
C VAL A 13 -1.93 20.21 5.10
N ASP A 14 -1.95 21.52 5.14
CA ASP A 14 -2.73 22.42 5.98
C ASP A 14 -2.46 22.51 7.49
N GLN A 15 -2.42 21.44 8.30
CA GLN A 15 -2.25 21.58 9.78
C GLN A 15 -1.58 20.38 10.46
N GLY A 16 -0.74 20.62 11.46
CA GLY A 16 -0.23 19.57 12.37
C GLY A 16 -1.28 19.09 13.38
N ALA A 17 -0.89 18.17 14.26
CA ALA A 17 -1.76 17.63 15.32
C ALA A 17 -2.19 18.71 16.34
N LEU A 18 -3.44 18.63 16.81
CA LEU A 18 -4.00 19.41 17.91
C LEU A 18 -3.81 18.68 19.25
N PRO A 19 -3.84 19.40 20.40
CA PRO A 19 -3.76 18.76 21.71
C PRO A 19 -4.85 17.69 21.90
N GLY A 20 -4.44 16.48 22.27
CA GLY A 20 -5.34 15.34 22.48
C GLY A 20 -5.67 14.52 21.23
N GLU A 21 -5.19 14.92 20.05
CA GLU A 21 -5.31 14.10 18.85
C GLU A 21 -4.37 12.88 18.91
N HIS A 22 -4.67 11.89 18.05
CA HIS A 22 -3.94 10.64 18.01
C HIS A 22 -2.45 10.87 17.69
N PRO A 23 -1.50 10.33 18.46
CA PRO A 23 -0.07 10.62 18.31
C PRO A 23 0.56 9.98 17.06
N GLY A 24 -0.14 9.06 16.41
CA GLY A 24 0.35 8.36 15.20
C GLY A 24 1.49 7.38 15.44
N LYS A 25 1.83 7.09 16.71
CA LYS A 25 2.87 6.14 17.10
C LYS A 25 2.53 5.52 18.46
N ALA A 26 2.95 4.28 18.68
CA ALA A 26 2.91 3.65 20.00
C ALA A 26 4.13 4.08 20.82
N THR A 27 3.96 4.27 22.14
CA THR A 27 5.06 4.66 23.04
C THR A 27 6.11 3.56 23.19
N ASP A 28 5.66 2.31 23.27
CA ASP A 28 6.50 1.12 23.45
C ASP A 28 6.00 0.00 22.53
N PRO A 29 6.40 0.00 21.24
CA PRO A 29 6.04 -1.07 20.33
C PRO A 29 6.86 -2.33 20.59
N ILE A 30 6.29 -3.52 20.34
CA ILE A 30 6.96 -4.81 20.60
C ILE A 30 8.24 -4.93 19.76
N ILE A 31 8.16 -4.58 18.47
CA ILE A 31 9.28 -4.54 17.53
C ILE A 31 9.09 -3.36 16.57
N LYS A 32 10.09 -3.10 15.72
CA LYS A 32 9.98 -2.21 14.57
C LYS A 32 10.30 -2.97 13.29
N VAL A 33 9.31 -3.15 12.41
CA VAL A 33 9.51 -3.82 11.12
C VAL A 33 10.24 -2.91 10.14
N ARG A 34 11.03 -3.50 9.24
CA ARG A 34 11.86 -2.77 8.27
C ARG A 34 11.11 -2.39 7.00
N ASP A 35 10.21 -3.26 6.55
CA ASP A 35 9.40 -3.08 5.36
C ASP A 35 8.26 -4.13 5.31
N ILE A 36 7.34 -3.98 4.37
CA ILE A 36 6.47 -5.07 3.92
C ILE A 36 7.28 -6.06 3.07
N ALA A 37 7.19 -7.35 3.38
CA ALA A 37 7.94 -8.39 2.69
C ALA A 37 7.18 -8.87 1.45
N TRP A 38 5.96 -9.38 1.63
CA TRP A 38 5.12 -9.87 0.53
C TRP A 38 3.63 -9.85 0.87
N LEU A 39 2.81 -9.95 -0.18
CA LEU A 39 1.38 -10.13 -0.09
C LEU A 39 0.97 -11.54 -0.50
N GLU A 40 -0.04 -12.09 0.17
CA GLU A 40 -0.56 -13.42 -0.15
C GLU A 40 -1.99 -13.36 -0.70
N PHE A 41 -2.22 -14.08 -1.79
CA PHE A 41 -3.54 -14.22 -2.42
C PHE A 41 -3.88 -15.68 -2.68
N ARG A 42 -5.18 -15.96 -2.78
CA ARG A 42 -5.69 -17.18 -3.42
C ARG A 42 -6.40 -16.83 -4.71
N LYS A 43 -6.21 -17.64 -5.74
CA LYS A 43 -6.89 -17.52 -7.04
C LYS A 43 -7.24 -18.89 -7.62
N PRO A 44 -8.37 -19.03 -8.34
CA PRO A 44 -8.75 -20.28 -8.99
C PRO A 44 -7.91 -20.60 -10.22
N ASP A 45 -7.49 -19.56 -10.95
CA ASP A 45 -6.75 -19.69 -12.20
C ASP A 45 -5.38 -19.02 -12.07
N LEU A 46 -4.35 -19.83 -11.78
CA LEU A 46 -2.98 -19.36 -11.69
C LEU A 46 -2.39 -18.95 -13.03
N ALA A 47 -2.84 -19.56 -14.14
CA ALA A 47 -2.33 -19.22 -15.47
C ALA A 47 -2.81 -17.81 -15.89
N LYS A 48 -4.09 -17.51 -15.63
CA LYS A 48 -4.66 -16.17 -15.85
C LYS A 48 -3.99 -15.13 -14.94
N ALA A 49 -3.73 -15.47 -13.68
CA ALA A 49 -3.04 -14.60 -12.74
C ALA A 49 -1.60 -14.31 -13.18
N GLU A 50 -0.85 -15.33 -13.60
CA GLU A 50 0.52 -15.21 -14.11
C GLU A 50 0.58 -14.36 -15.38
N ALA A 51 -0.33 -14.59 -16.34
CA ALA A 51 -0.39 -13.83 -17.59
C ALA A 51 -0.57 -12.33 -17.35
N PHE A 52 -1.45 -11.96 -16.41
CA PHE A 52 -1.59 -10.56 -15.99
C PHE A 52 -0.36 -10.07 -15.25
N ALA A 53 0.15 -10.82 -14.28
CA ALA A 53 1.30 -10.41 -13.48
C ALA A 53 2.54 -10.11 -14.33
N VAL A 54 2.82 -10.95 -15.34
CA VAL A 54 3.92 -10.74 -16.28
C VAL A 54 3.65 -9.51 -17.17
N ALA A 55 2.42 -9.32 -17.64
CA ALA A 55 2.07 -8.13 -18.43
C ALA A 55 2.12 -6.84 -17.60
N PHE A 56 1.78 -6.91 -16.32
CA PHE A 56 1.89 -5.85 -15.34
C PHE A 56 3.35 -5.57 -14.94
N GLY A 57 4.28 -6.50 -15.22
CA GLY A 57 5.72 -6.28 -15.10
C GLY A 57 6.42 -7.02 -13.96
N PHE A 58 5.77 -8.00 -13.33
CA PHE A 58 6.44 -8.92 -12.41
C PHE A 58 7.31 -9.94 -13.14
N THR A 59 8.34 -10.43 -12.44
CA THR A 59 9.04 -11.66 -12.80
C THR A 59 8.53 -12.84 -11.96
N VAL A 60 8.29 -13.98 -12.59
CA VAL A 60 7.94 -15.23 -11.89
C VAL A 60 9.23 -15.87 -11.36
N SER A 61 9.39 -15.94 -10.04
CA SER A 61 10.57 -16.59 -9.41
C SER A 61 10.33 -18.06 -9.05
N LEU A 62 9.08 -18.46 -8.88
CA LEU A 62 8.67 -19.84 -8.65
C LEU A 62 7.33 -20.10 -9.31
N ARG A 63 7.20 -21.28 -9.93
CA ARG A 63 5.93 -21.76 -10.47
C ARG A 63 5.77 -23.24 -10.19
N THR A 64 4.62 -23.61 -9.62
CA THR A 64 4.16 -24.99 -9.48
C THR A 64 2.69 -25.09 -9.90
N SER A 65 2.08 -26.28 -9.78
CA SER A 65 0.64 -26.43 -10.00
C SER A 65 -0.20 -25.71 -8.92
N GLU A 66 0.35 -25.45 -7.74
CA GLU A 66 -0.37 -24.95 -6.56
C GLU A 66 0.00 -23.52 -6.14
N VAL A 67 1.17 -23.01 -6.57
CA VAL A 67 1.65 -21.70 -6.15
C VAL A 67 2.51 -21.04 -7.24
N ILE A 68 2.39 -19.72 -7.35
CA ILE A 68 3.33 -18.86 -8.07
C ILE A 68 3.89 -17.79 -7.14
N HIS A 69 5.20 -17.55 -7.21
CA HIS A 69 5.88 -16.42 -6.58
C HIS A 69 6.21 -15.39 -7.64
N LEU A 70 5.79 -14.15 -7.39
CA LEU A 70 6.03 -13.00 -8.24
C LEU A 70 6.98 -12.06 -7.50
N ARG A 71 8.03 -11.59 -8.17
CA ARG A 71 9.02 -10.67 -7.60
C ARG A 71 9.28 -9.48 -8.51
N GLY A 72 9.80 -8.41 -7.92
CA GLY A 72 10.38 -7.29 -8.65
C GLY A 72 11.83 -7.53 -9.06
N THR A 73 12.42 -6.53 -9.70
CA THR A 73 13.80 -6.57 -10.21
C THR A 73 14.85 -6.31 -9.14
N HIS A 74 14.54 -5.56 -8.08
CA HIS A 74 15.49 -5.32 -6.99
C HIS A 74 15.84 -6.62 -6.23
N VAL A 75 16.97 -6.60 -5.52
CA VAL A 75 17.30 -7.63 -4.52
C VAL A 75 16.16 -7.76 -3.51
N GLY A 76 15.75 -8.98 -3.21
CA GLY A 76 14.74 -9.21 -2.17
C GLY A 76 13.93 -10.49 -2.35
N SER A 77 12.90 -10.60 -1.52
CA SER A 77 11.95 -11.72 -1.52
C SER A 77 10.88 -11.57 -2.62
N PRO A 78 9.98 -12.57 -2.81
CA PRO A 78 8.78 -12.36 -3.61
C PRO A 78 8.01 -11.11 -3.16
N CYS A 79 7.40 -10.38 -4.08
CA CYS A 79 6.46 -9.31 -3.76
C CYS A 79 5.05 -9.86 -3.51
N VAL A 80 4.66 -10.89 -4.29
CA VAL A 80 3.33 -11.48 -4.22
C VAL A 80 3.43 -12.99 -4.33
N ILE A 81 2.71 -13.69 -3.45
CA ILE A 81 2.54 -15.13 -3.47
C ILE A 81 1.08 -15.45 -3.77
N ILE A 82 0.83 -16.17 -4.86
CA ILE A 82 -0.52 -16.55 -5.26
C ILE A 82 -0.64 -18.07 -5.18
N ARG A 83 -1.51 -18.54 -4.29
CA ARG A 83 -1.82 -19.97 -4.13
C ARG A 83 -3.13 -20.33 -4.84
N ARG A 84 -3.20 -21.55 -5.37
CA ARG A 84 -4.44 -22.08 -5.94
C ARG A 84 -5.50 -22.14 -4.84
N GLY A 85 -6.73 -21.73 -5.18
CA GLY A 85 -7.86 -21.81 -4.27
C GLY A 85 -9.19 -21.74 -5.00
N LYS A 86 -10.27 -22.23 -4.37
CA LYS A 86 -11.60 -22.28 -5.00
C LYS A 86 -12.20 -20.91 -5.32
N ARG A 87 -11.74 -19.85 -4.64
CA ARG A 87 -12.24 -18.47 -4.78
C ARG A 87 -11.08 -17.50 -4.66
N THR A 88 -11.21 -16.39 -5.37
CA THR A 88 -10.26 -15.28 -5.26
C THR A 88 -10.42 -14.58 -3.91
N ARG A 89 -9.31 -14.35 -3.19
CA ARG A 89 -9.25 -13.53 -1.98
C ARG A 89 -7.84 -13.08 -1.65
N PHE A 90 -7.73 -11.96 -0.95
CA PHE A 90 -6.55 -11.57 -0.20
C PHE A 90 -6.44 -12.44 1.06
N VAL A 91 -5.24 -12.94 1.37
CA VAL A 91 -4.98 -13.87 2.48
C VAL A 91 -4.26 -13.19 3.63
N GLY A 92 -3.40 -12.21 3.35
CA GLY A 92 -2.64 -11.50 4.38
C GLY A 92 -1.38 -10.86 3.82
N ALA A 93 -0.66 -10.19 4.69
CA ALA A 93 0.63 -9.57 4.41
C ALA A 93 1.69 -10.11 5.37
N ALA A 94 2.93 -10.19 4.89
CA ALA A 94 4.11 -10.44 5.69
C ALA A 94 4.92 -9.15 5.83
N PHE A 95 5.43 -8.87 7.03
CA PHE A 95 6.30 -7.74 7.33
C PHE A 95 7.66 -8.24 7.80
N ALA A 96 8.72 -7.64 7.27
CA ALA A 96 10.09 -8.02 7.55
C ALA A 96 10.53 -7.49 8.92
N ALA A 97 10.85 -8.38 9.85
CA ALA A 97 11.50 -8.00 11.10
C ALA A 97 12.95 -7.54 10.84
N ALA A 98 13.54 -6.82 11.79
CA ALA A 98 14.96 -6.45 11.70
C ALA A 98 15.85 -7.68 11.86
N GLU A 99 15.50 -8.54 12.81
CA GLU A 99 16.26 -9.74 13.16
C GLU A 99 15.35 -10.93 13.52
N ASP A 100 15.92 -12.12 13.58
CA ASP A 100 15.21 -13.33 14.04
C ASP A 100 14.74 -13.20 15.49
N SER A 101 15.48 -12.45 16.32
CA SER A 101 15.17 -12.18 17.72
C SER A 101 13.86 -11.39 17.89
N ASP A 102 13.50 -10.53 16.92
CA ASP A 102 12.25 -9.78 16.90
C ASP A 102 11.05 -10.70 16.63
N VAL A 103 11.21 -11.70 15.76
CA VAL A 103 10.17 -12.72 15.51
C VAL A 103 9.87 -13.50 16.79
N VAL A 104 10.91 -13.86 17.53
CA VAL A 104 10.79 -14.51 18.86
C VAL A 104 10.12 -13.58 19.86
N ARG A 105 10.53 -12.31 19.94
CA ARG A 105 9.94 -11.33 20.85
C ARG A 105 8.44 -11.16 20.62
N VAL A 106 8.01 -11.08 19.36
CA VAL A 106 6.58 -11.01 19.02
C VAL A 106 5.86 -12.30 19.44
N ALA A 107 6.46 -13.47 19.18
CA ALA A 107 5.88 -14.75 19.58
C ALA A 107 5.67 -14.83 21.10
N ASP A 108 6.69 -14.48 21.89
CA ASP A 108 6.63 -14.47 23.35
C ASP A 108 5.60 -13.48 23.88
N ALA A 109 5.58 -12.24 23.35
CA ALA A 109 4.66 -11.18 23.78
C ALA A 109 3.19 -11.50 23.47
N THR A 110 2.93 -12.33 22.46
CA THR A 110 1.57 -12.66 21.99
C THR A 110 1.14 -14.10 22.31
N GLY A 111 2.00 -14.89 22.96
CA GLY A 111 1.77 -16.31 23.23
C GLY A 111 1.67 -17.18 21.98
N GLN A 112 2.17 -16.70 20.83
CA GLN A 112 2.20 -17.43 19.57
C GLN A 112 3.47 -18.26 19.43
N LYS A 113 3.52 -19.12 18.41
CA LYS A 113 4.69 -19.95 18.12
C LYS A 113 5.41 -19.50 16.87
N VAL A 114 6.72 -19.35 16.98
CA VAL A 114 7.61 -19.27 15.82
C VAL A 114 7.54 -20.58 15.03
N HIS A 115 7.41 -20.48 13.72
CA HIS A 115 7.43 -21.61 12.81
C HIS A 115 8.38 -21.34 11.64
N ARG A 116 8.88 -22.40 11.02
CA ARG A 116 9.68 -22.28 9.79
C ARG A 116 8.78 -21.98 8.62
N LEU A 117 9.22 -21.07 7.76
CA LEU A 117 8.61 -20.86 6.45
C LEU A 117 8.95 -22.05 5.54
N PRO A 118 8.15 -22.29 4.47
CA PRO A 118 8.51 -23.29 3.46
C PRO A 118 9.92 -23.06 2.90
N ASP A 119 10.64 -24.12 2.54
CA ASP A 119 12.02 -24.03 2.01
C ASP A 119 12.15 -23.08 0.81
N THR A 120 11.10 -22.94 0.01
CA THR A 120 11.03 -22.00 -1.13
C THR A 120 11.09 -20.52 -0.74
N LEU A 121 10.78 -20.20 0.51
CA LEU A 121 10.92 -18.87 1.10
C LEU A 121 12.11 -18.83 2.06
N GLY A 122 12.37 -19.91 2.81
CA GLY A 122 13.38 -19.94 3.86
C GLY A 122 13.01 -19.05 5.05
N GLY A 123 13.75 -19.20 6.15
CA GLY A 123 13.58 -18.37 7.35
C GLY A 123 12.46 -18.81 8.29
N ILE A 124 12.08 -17.90 9.17
CA ILE A 124 11.10 -18.12 10.24
C ILE A 124 10.01 -17.05 10.21
N ALA A 125 8.88 -17.39 10.80
CA ALA A 125 7.75 -16.50 10.94
C ALA A 125 7.02 -16.71 12.26
N VAL A 126 6.33 -15.67 12.71
CA VAL A 126 5.19 -15.76 13.62
C VAL A 126 3.98 -15.17 12.90
N THR A 127 2.80 -15.76 13.09
CA THR A 127 1.56 -15.28 12.47
C THR A 127 0.61 -14.81 13.56
N LEU A 128 0.22 -13.55 13.47
CA LEU A 128 -0.82 -12.95 14.30
C LEU A 128 -2.10 -12.79 13.48
N THR A 129 -3.19 -12.44 14.16
CA THR A 129 -4.44 -12.02 13.53
C THR A 129 -4.71 -10.59 13.98
N ASP A 130 -4.90 -9.67 13.03
CA ASP A 130 -5.30 -8.30 13.36
C ASP A 130 -6.74 -8.27 13.93
N PRO A 131 -7.19 -7.17 14.55
CA PRO A 131 -8.55 -7.05 15.07
C PRO A 131 -9.63 -7.24 13.99
N GLY A 132 -9.30 -6.93 12.73
CA GLY A 132 -10.15 -7.17 11.57
C GLY A 132 -10.25 -8.63 11.10
N GLY A 133 -9.53 -9.56 11.74
CA GLY A 133 -9.51 -11.00 11.42
C GLY A 133 -8.53 -11.40 10.31
N GLN A 134 -7.63 -10.51 9.89
CA GLN A 134 -6.65 -10.73 8.84
C GLN A 134 -5.37 -11.37 9.40
N PRO A 135 -4.87 -12.47 8.81
CA PRO A 135 -3.53 -12.97 9.11
C PRO A 135 -2.44 -11.94 8.77
N VAL A 136 -1.55 -11.68 9.72
CA VAL A 136 -0.36 -10.85 9.57
C VAL A 136 0.86 -11.66 9.98
N GLN A 137 1.82 -11.81 9.07
CA GLN A 137 3.06 -12.53 9.35
C GLN A 137 4.18 -11.55 9.68
N ILE A 138 4.98 -11.86 10.68
CA ILE A 138 6.25 -11.19 10.95
C ILE A 138 7.34 -12.19 10.62
N VAL A 139 8.23 -11.84 9.70
CA VAL A 139 9.16 -12.79 9.05
C VAL A 139 10.61 -12.31 9.14
N SER A 140 11.54 -13.25 9.25
CA SER A 140 12.99 -12.99 9.22
C SER A 140 13.76 -14.19 8.66
N GLY A 141 14.99 -13.96 8.22
CA GLY A 141 15.89 -14.99 7.69
C GLY A 141 15.41 -15.64 6.38
N TYR A 142 14.45 -15.02 5.69
CA TYR A 142 13.95 -15.50 4.40
C TYR A 142 14.98 -15.28 3.29
N THR A 143 14.86 -16.07 2.24
CA THR A 143 15.75 -16.07 1.07
C THR A 143 15.52 -14.81 0.25
N GLU A 144 16.58 -14.04 0.09
CA GLU A 144 16.63 -12.94 -0.86
C GLU A 144 17.18 -13.44 -2.20
N HIS A 145 16.52 -13.04 -3.27
CA HIS A 145 17.00 -13.33 -4.62
C HIS A 145 17.84 -12.17 -5.14
N PRO A 146 18.87 -12.43 -5.97
CA PRO A 146 19.72 -11.38 -6.52
C PRO A 146 18.94 -10.46 -7.45
N GLU A 147 19.48 -9.27 -7.69
CA GLU A 147 18.94 -8.29 -8.62
C GLU A 147 18.77 -8.90 -10.03
N LEU A 148 17.69 -8.49 -10.70
CA LEU A 148 17.40 -8.81 -12.10
C LEU A 148 17.57 -7.55 -12.94
N PRO A 149 17.82 -7.68 -14.25
CA PRO A 149 17.85 -6.54 -15.15
C PRO A 149 16.56 -5.69 -15.05
N GLY A 150 16.71 -4.43 -14.66
CA GLY A 150 15.63 -3.46 -14.57
C GLY A 150 15.30 -2.76 -15.88
N GLN A 151 14.53 -1.66 -15.80
CA GLN A 151 14.52 -0.61 -16.81
C GLN A 151 15.37 0.55 -16.31
N ASP A 152 16.20 1.10 -17.18
CA ASP A 152 17.03 2.27 -16.85
C ASP A 152 16.17 3.52 -16.71
N ALA A 153 16.43 4.32 -15.67
CA ALA A 153 15.76 5.60 -15.49
C ALA A 153 16.15 6.54 -16.62
N HIS A 154 15.14 7.20 -17.19
CA HIS A 154 15.37 8.13 -18.27
C HIS A 154 16.11 9.39 -17.81
N THR A 155 17.02 9.89 -18.64
CA THR A 155 17.59 11.22 -18.46
C THR A 155 16.61 12.27 -18.98
N TYR A 156 15.98 12.98 -18.06
CA TYR A 156 15.07 14.09 -18.36
C TYR A 156 15.84 15.40 -18.55
N ASN A 157 15.41 16.22 -19.52
CA ASN A 157 15.87 17.60 -19.70
C ASN A 157 14.85 18.57 -19.09
N PHE A 158 14.62 18.46 -17.77
CA PHE A 158 13.85 19.47 -17.04
C PHE A 158 14.76 20.67 -16.75
N GLY A 159 14.35 21.87 -17.17
CA GLY A 159 15.15 23.08 -16.98
C GLY A 159 16.52 23.04 -17.67
N ASP A 160 17.48 23.78 -17.11
CA ASP A 160 18.88 23.83 -17.54
C ASP A 160 19.82 23.32 -16.42
N PRO A 161 20.94 22.64 -16.75
CA PRO A 161 21.41 22.34 -18.10
C PRO A 161 20.69 21.13 -18.72
N ARG A 162 20.55 21.15 -20.05
CA ARG A 162 20.00 20.02 -20.82
C ARG A 162 21.09 18.98 -21.06
N ASN A 163 20.99 17.82 -20.41
CA ASN A 163 22.00 16.75 -20.46
C ASN A 163 21.83 15.78 -21.64
N ARG A 164 20.61 15.62 -22.15
CA ARG A 164 20.32 14.76 -23.31
C ARG A 164 20.52 15.55 -24.61
N ILE A 165 21.74 15.51 -25.16
CA ILE A 165 22.16 16.19 -26.41
C ILE A 165 22.19 15.20 -27.58
N ASN A 166 21.61 15.58 -28.73
CA ASN A 166 21.52 14.72 -29.93
C ASN A 166 20.91 13.32 -29.68
N ALA A 167 20.11 13.18 -28.63
CA ALA A 167 19.47 11.93 -28.22
C ALA A 167 17.97 12.14 -27.99
N THR A 168 17.17 11.17 -28.45
CA THR A 168 15.71 11.19 -28.32
C THR A 168 15.25 10.22 -27.24
N GLN A 169 14.15 10.53 -26.57
CA GLN A 169 13.49 9.62 -25.63
C GLN A 169 12.23 9.06 -26.27
N ARG A 170 12.18 7.73 -26.40
CA ARG A 170 11.09 6.97 -27.02
C ARG A 170 10.89 5.69 -26.21
N PRO A 171 10.29 5.77 -25.00
CA PRO A 171 10.10 4.59 -24.16
C PRO A 171 9.29 3.53 -24.93
N PRO A 172 9.75 2.27 -24.96
CA PRO A 172 9.01 1.20 -25.64
C PRO A 172 7.74 0.87 -24.86
N ARG A 173 6.65 0.60 -25.59
CA ARG A 173 5.41 0.03 -25.04
C ARG A 173 5.65 -1.43 -24.67
N GLN A 174 6.09 -1.65 -23.44
CA GLN A 174 6.43 -2.95 -22.86
C GLN A 174 5.98 -2.98 -21.39
N PRO A 175 5.97 -4.14 -20.71
CA PRO A 175 5.65 -4.18 -19.28
C PRO A 175 6.52 -3.19 -18.48
N ALA A 176 5.89 -2.37 -17.65
CA ALA A 176 6.60 -1.53 -16.67
C ALA A 176 7.20 -2.45 -15.61
N ARG A 177 8.51 -2.69 -15.66
CA ARG A 177 9.19 -3.66 -14.80
C ARG A 177 9.04 -3.25 -13.34
N VAL A 178 8.34 -4.07 -12.57
CA VAL A 178 8.20 -3.89 -11.13
C VAL A 178 9.56 -4.01 -10.49
N GLN A 179 9.97 -2.99 -9.75
CA GLN A 179 11.21 -2.94 -9.00
C GLN A 179 11.05 -3.64 -7.64
N ARG A 180 9.97 -3.31 -6.91
CA ARG A 180 9.63 -3.88 -5.59
C ARG A 180 8.15 -3.66 -5.24
N LEU A 181 7.70 -4.32 -4.16
CA LEU A 181 6.46 -3.97 -3.46
C LEU A 181 6.69 -2.66 -2.68
N GLY A 182 5.75 -1.73 -2.77
CA GLY A 182 5.75 -0.49 -1.97
C GLY A 182 4.81 -0.61 -0.79
N HIS A 183 3.51 -0.73 -1.08
CA HIS A 183 2.49 -0.70 -0.03
C HIS A 183 1.25 -1.56 -0.30
N VAL A 184 0.47 -1.76 0.76
CA VAL A 184 -0.89 -2.31 0.71
C VAL A 184 -1.86 -1.37 1.40
N VAL A 185 -3.07 -1.27 0.84
CA VAL A 185 -4.16 -0.46 1.39
C VAL A 185 -5.30 -1.36 1.83
N LEU A 186 -5.71 -1.18 3.09
CA LEU A 186 -6.70 -2.02 3.75
C LEU A 186 -7.87 -1.17 4.24
N GLN A 187 -9.09 -1.65 4.03
CA GLN A 187 -10.28 -1.07 4.63
C GLN A 187 -10.62 -1.84 5.91
N ARG A 188 -10.98 -1.13 6.97
CA ARG A 188 -11.39 -1.69 8.26
C ARG A 188 -12.67 -1.04 8.78
N VAL A 189 -13.49 -1.84 9.46
CA VAL A 189 -14.68 -1.37 10.18
C VAL A 189 -14.25 -0.70 11.49
N ASP A 190 -13.40 -1.38 12.26
CA ASP A 190 -12.81 -0.87 13.51
C ASP A 190 -11.41 -0.31 13.22
N TYR A 191 -11.37 0.83 12.53
CA TYR A 191 -10.16 1.38 11.94
C TYR A 191 -9.11 1.80 12.98
N LEU A 192 -9.48 2.52 14.04
CA LEU A 192 -8.54 2.96 15.08
C LEU A 192 -8.01 1.78 15.89
N GLU A 193 -8.85 0.79 16.20
CA GLU A 193 -8.40 -0.44 16.86
C GLU A 193 -7.36 -1.17 16.01
N ASN A 194 -7.64 -1.35 14.72
CA ASN A 194 -6.68 -1.95 13.80
C ASN A 194 -5.40 -1.11 13.68
N LEU A 195 -5.51 0.19 13.45
CA LEU A 195 -4.34 1.09 13.39
C LEU A 195 -3.45 0.90 14.61
N ASN A 196 -4.00 1.02 15.81
CA ASN A 196 -3.26 0.90 17.06
C ASN A 196 -2.61 -0.47 17.24
N TRP A 197 -3.28 -1.53 16.77
CA TRP A 197 -2.69 -2.86 16.75
C TRP A 197 -1.41 -2.89 15.90
N TYR A 198 -1.42 -2.32 14.69
CA TYR A 198 -0.24 -2.26 13.82
C TYR A 198 0.87 -1.36 14.39
N LEU A 199 0.52 -0.20 14.95
CA LEU A 199 1.49 0.70 15.58
C LEU A 199 2.18 0.02 16.77
N HIS A 200 1.43 -0.69 17.62
CA HIS A 200 1.96 -1.37 18.80
C HIS A 200 2.75 -2.64 18.47
N HIS A 201 2.22 -3.52 17.61
CA HIS A 201 2.85 -4.83 17.37
C HIS A 201 4.02 -4.75 16.38
N LEU A 202 3.96 -3.85 15.40
CA LEU A 202 4.97 -3.76 14.33
C LEU A 202 5.82 -2.48 14.41
N GLY A 203 5.53 -1.57 15.33
CA GLY A 203 6.28 -0.32 15.49
C GLY A 203 6.19 0.60 14.28
N LEU A 204 5.09 0.50 13.53
CA LEU A 204 4.80 1.44 12.44
C LEU A 204 4.43 2.81 13.02
N ILE A 205 4.59 3.86 12.21
CA ILE A 205 4.24 5.25 12.57
C ILE A 205 3.51 5.94 11.43
N VAL A 206 2.62 6.89 11.75
CA VAL A 206 1.78 7.58 10.76
C VAL A 206 2.52 8.75 10.13
N SER A 207 2.42 8.86 8.81
CA SER A 207 2.91 10.01 8.03
C SER A 207 1.81 11.06 7.85
N ASP A 208 0.60 10.62 7.49
CA ASP A 208 -0.57 11.50 7.37
C ASP A 208 -1.83 10.82 7.90
N PHE A 209 -2.64 11.61 8.60
CA PHE A 209 -4.01 11.31 8.96
C PHE A 209 -4.97 12.07 8.06
N LEU A 210 -6.03 11.40 7.59
CA LEU A 210 -7.16 12.08 6.96
C LEU A 210 -8.42 11.95 7.83
N TYR A 211 -9.27 12.97 7.79
CA TYR A 211 -10.57 13.02 8.48
C TYR A 211 -11.68 13.46 7.51
N TYR A 212 -12.93 13.06 7.75
CA TYR A 212 -14.03 13.63 6.96
C TYR A 212 -14.23 15.10 7.28
N ASP A 213 -14.47 15.92 6.26
CA ASP A 213 -14.70 17.36 6.42
C ASP A 213 -15.82 17.65 7.44
N GLY A 214 -15.52 18.53 8.40
CA GLY A 214 -16.39 18.83 9.54
C GLY A 214 -16.45 17.75 10.63
N GLN A 215 -15.57 16.74 10.61
CA GLN A 215 -15.52 15.64 11.59
C GLN A 215 -14.13 15.38 12.16
N ARG A 216 -13.23 16.39 12.20
CA ARG A 216 -11.87 16.24 12.75
C ARG A 216 -11.86 15.87 14.22
N ASP A 217 -12.78 16.46 14.99
CA ASP A 217 -13.03 16.19 16.41
C ASP A 217 -13.40 14.73 16.70
N ARG A 218 -13.95 14.03 15.71
CA ARG A 218 -14.25 12.59 15.79
C ARG A 218 -13.03 11.70 15.52
N GLY A 219 -11.87 12.29 15.25
CA GLY A 219 -10.64 11.59 14.90
C GLY A 219 -10.57 11.18 13.42
N PRO A 220 -9.43 10.56 13.03
CA PRO A 220 -9.13 10.25 11.65
C PRO A 220 -9.98 9.08 11.14
N VAL A 221 -10.07 8.99 9.81
CA VAL A 221 -10.76 7.93 9.06
C VAL A 221 -9.84 7.26 8.04
N MET A 222 -8.63 7.77 7.87
CA MET A 222 -7.59 7.14 7.08
C MET A 222 -6.20 7.50 7.63
N SER A 223 -5.26 6.57 7.50
CA SER A 223 -3.85 6.79 7.80
C SER A 223 -2.97 6.27 6.67
N PHE A 224 -1.92 7.03 6.37
CA PHE A 224 -0.75 6.58 5.63
C PHE A 224 0.36 6.25 6.63
N ILE A 225 0.84 5.02 6.64
CA ILE A 225 1.61 4.45 7.75
C ILE A 225 2.95 3.92 7.23
N ARG A 226 4.05 4.48 7.73
CA ARG A 226 5.44 4.13 7.37
C ARG A 226 6.12 3.25 8.41
N CYS A 227 7.21 2.62 8.01
CA CYS A 227 8.11 1.93 8.93
C CYS A 227 8.95 2.95 9.73
N ASP A 228 8.98 2.82 11.05
CA ASP A 228 9.93 3.56 11.88
C ASP A 228 11.31 2.89 11.82
N ARG A 229 12.22 3.51 11.07
CA ARG A 229 13.62 3.07 10.94
C ARG A 229 14.59 4.05 11.62
N GLY A 230 14.10 4.81 12.60
CA GLY A 230 14.87 5.89 13.23
C GLY A 230 15.24 6.97 12.21
N SER A 231 16.52 7.30 12.11
CA SER A 231 17.03 8.31 11.17
C SER A 231 17.18 7.84 9.72
N ILE A 232 16.94 6.56 9.44
CA ILE A 232 16.96 6.04 8.06
C ILE A 232 15.60 6.32 7.42
N PRO A 233 15.51 7.07 6.30
CA PRO A 233 14.23 7.30 5.65
C PRO A 233 13.57 6.00 5.18
N SER A 234 12.25 5.93 5.34
CA SER A 234 11.38 4.90 4.77
C SER A 234 10.34 5.56 3.86
N ASP A 235 9.70 4.77 3.00
CA ASP A 235 8.62 5.27 2.15
C ASP A 235 7.55 5.98 2.98
N HIS A 236 6.91 7.00 2.39
CA HIS A 236 5.76 7.70 2.93
C HIS A 236 4.76 6.77 3.62
N HIS A 237 4.52 5.60 3.03
CA HIS A 237 3.78 4.53 3.64
C HIS A 237 4.16 3.18 3.04
N THR A 238 4.15 2.15 3.89
CA THR A 238 4.16 0.73 3.49
C THR A 238 2.77 0.10 3.71
N LEU A 239 1.96 0.71 4.56
CA LEU A 239 0.58 0.36 4.85
C LEU A 239 -0.26 1.63 4.80
N ALA A 240 -1.40 1.58 4.14
CA ALA A 240 -2.46 2.55 4.38
C ALA A 240 -3.71 1.84 4.88
N MET A 241 -4.46 2.52 5.74
CA MET A 241 -5.67 1.98 6.31
C MET A 241 -6.78 3.02 6.26
N THR A 242 -7.98 2.61 5.85
CA THR A 242 -9.14 3.49 5.75
C THR A 242 -10.37 2.86 6.42
N LEU A 243 -11.14 3.70 7.11
CA LEU A 243 -12.42 3.34 7.69
C LEU A 243 -13.44 3.08 6.57
N GLY A 244 -14.20 1.99 6.68
CA GLY A 244 -15.30 1.72 5.78
C GLY A 244 -16.21 0.59 6.24
N PRO A 245 -17.28 0.27 5.49
CA PRO A 245 -18.36 -0.62 5.95
C PRO A 245 -17.99 -2.11 5.99
N SER A 246 -16.74 -2.48 5.68
CA SER A 246 -16.29 -3.88 5.66
C SER A 246 -14.78 -3.99 5.75
N ASN A 247 -14.28 -5.09 6.33
CA ASN A 247 -12.86 -5.43 6.26
C ASN A 247 -12.54 -5.99 4.87
N ARG A 248 -11.69 -5.28 4.11
CA ARG A 248 -11.28 -5.72 2.76
C ARG A 248 -9.91 -5.20 2.36
N TYR A 249 -9.31 -5.88 1.40
CA TYR A 249 -8.23 -5.32 0.58
C TYR A 249 -8.79 -4.22 -0.32
N VAL A 250 -8.09 -3.09 -0.40
CA VAL A 250 -8.41 -1.98 -1.33
C VAL A 250 -7.51 -2.10 -2.55
N HIS A 251 -6.20 -1.94 -2.38
CA HIS A 251 -5.19 -2.11 -3.43
C HIS A 251 -3.80 -2.43 -2.86
N SER A 252 -2.86 -2.69 -3.76
CA SER A 252 -1.43 -2.80 -3.47
C SER A 252 -0.64 -2.16 -4.59
N ALA A 253 0.49 -1.56 -4.25
CA ALA A 253 1.28 -0.77 -5.18
C ALA A 253 2.70 -1.27 -5.34
N TYR A 254 3.21 -1.13 -6.56
CA TYR A 254 4.48 -1.69 -6.99
C TYR A 254 5.30 -0.62 -7.68
N GLN A 255 6.52 -0.41 -7.19
CA GLN A 255 7.39 0.63 -7.70
C GLN A 255 7.85 0.26 -9.11
N VAL A 256 7.86 1.22 -10.01
CA VAL A 256 8.48 1.13 -11.34
C VAL A 256 9.46 2.28 -11.53
N THR A 257 10.28 2.21 -12.57
CA THR A 257 11.45 3.07 -12.74
C THR A 257 11.14 4.57 -12.77
N ASP A 258 10.21 5.00 -13.60
CA ASP A 258 9.89 6.41 -13.79
C ASP A 258 8.51 6.62 -14.47
N ILE A 259 8.13 7.88 -14.68
CA ILE A 259 6.85 8.26 -15.30
C ILE A 259 6.68 7.72 -16.73
N ASP A 260 7.77 7.62 -17.49
CA ASP A 260 7.73 7.11 -18.86
C ASP A 260 7.53 5.59 -18.89
N ALA A 261 8.10 4.86 -17.91
CA ALA A 261 7.81 3.45 -17.70
C ALA A 261 6.33 3.24 -17.33
N ILE A 262 5.75 4.08 -16.46
CA ILE A 262 4.31 4.05 -16.14
C ILE A 262 3.49 4.30 -17.42
N ALA A 263 3.76 5.38 -18.14
CA ALA A 263 2.97 5.75 -19.33
C ALA A 263 3.06 4.73 -20.46
N ALA A 264 4.28 4.30 -20.83
CA ALA A 264 4.46 3.32 -21.90
C ALA A 264 3.96 1.92 -21.50
N GLY A 265 4.08 1.56 -20.21
CA GLY A 265 3.53 0.33 -19.64
C GLY A 265 2.00 0.31 -19.63
N GLY A 266 1.37 1.45 -19.31
CA GLY A 266 -0.08 1.60 -19.39
C GLY A 266 -0.63 1.45 -20.81
N GLU A 267 0.05 2.00 -21.81
CA GLU A 267 -0.29 1.76 -23.22
C GLU A 267 -0.18 0.27 -23.58
N PHE A 268 0.89 -0.40 -23.15
CA PHE A 268 1.09 -1.84 -23.37
C PHE A 268 -0.01 -2.70 -22.74
N LEU A 269 -0.48 -2.35 -21.54
CA LEU A 269 -1.59 -3.00 -20.86
C LEU A 269 -2.92 -2.76 -21.59
N THR A 270 -3.16 -1.52 -22.04
CA THR A 270 -4.33 -1.14 -22.83
C THR A 270 -4.42 -1.93 -24.13
N GLU A 271 -3.33 -2.03 -24.89
CA GLU A 271 -3.25 -2.80 -26.14
C GLU A 271 -3.57 -4.29 -25.96
N ARG A 272 -3.44 -4.81 -24.73
CA ARG A 272 -3.77 -6.20 -24.35
C ARG A 272 -5.17 -6.36 -23.76
N GLY A 273 -5.94 -5.27 -23.69
CA GLY A 273 -7.30 -5.27 -23.17
C GLY A 273 -7.39 -5.44 -21.65
N TYR A 274 -6.31 -5.14 -20.92
CA TYR A 274 -6.40 -5.05 -19.45
C TYR A 274 -7.19 -3.81 -19.04
N LYS A 275 -7.81 -3.89 -17.86
CA LYS A 275 -8.76 -2.88 -17.42
C LYS A 275 -8.05 -1.79 -16.62
N HIS A 276 -7.91 -0.62 -17.23
CA HIS A 276 -7.50 0.60 -16.55
C HIS A 276 -8.58 1.06 -15.56
N SER A 277 -8.16 1.56 -14.40
CA SER A 277 -9.06 2.06 -13.36
C SER A 277 -8.94 3.56 -13.19
N TRP A 278 -7.73 4.10 -12.96
CA TRP A 278 -7.52 5.54 -12.75
C TRP A 278 -6.05 5.90 -12.93
N GLY A 279 -5.77 7.11 -13.42
CA GLY A 279 -4.41 7.58 -13.70
C GLY A 279 -4.25 8.02 -15.16
N ILE A 280 -3.07 8.49 -15.55
CA ILE A 280 -1.91 8.76 -14.69
C ILE A 280 -2.14 10.05 -13.88
N GLY A 281 -1.71 10.08 -12.64
CA GLY A 281 -1.75 11.27 -11.80
C GLY A 281 -0.61 11.31 -10.79
N ARG A 282 -0.61 12.34 -9.94
CA ARG A 282 0.26 12.44 -8.76
C ARG A 282 -0.58 12.61 -7.50
N HIS A 283 -0.33 11.77 -6.50
CA HIS A 283 -1.02 11.85 -5.22
C HIS A 283 -0.65 13.10 -4.43
N ILE A 284 -1.59 13.60 -3.62
CA ILE A 284 -1.29 14.64 -2.63
C ILE A 284 -0.41 14.04 -1.52
N GLN A 285 -0.88 12.98 -0.87
CA GLN A 285 -0.13 12.28 0.17
C GLN A 285 0.98 11.42 -0.44
N GLY A 286 2.21 11.60 0.06
CA GLY A 286 3.40 10.87 -0.39
C GLY A 286 3.88 11.17 -1.81
N SER A 287 3.27 12.14 -2.50
CA SER A 287 3.67 12.65 -3.81
C SER A 287 3.86 11.63 -4.94
N GLN A 288 3.43 10.38 -4.76
CA GLN A 288 3.63 9.29 -5.72
C GLN A 288 2.93 9.59 -7.05
N ILE A 289 3.64 9.43 -8.15
CA ILE A 289 3.03 9.27 -9.47
C ILE A 289 2.38 7.89 -9.50
N PHE A 290 1.11 7.80 -9.90
CA PHE A 290 0.34 6.57 -9.87
C PHE A 290 -0.31 6.23 -11.22
N ASP A 291 -0.54 4.93 -11.43
CA ASP A 291 -1.46 4.39 -12.44
C ASP A 291 -2.11 3.08 -11.96
N TYR A 292 -3.44 3.05 -11.94
CA TYR A 292 -4.23 1.98 -11.33
C TYR A 292 -4.87 1.07 -12.37
N TRP A 293 -4.73 -0.24 -12.15
CA TRP A 293 -5.23 -1.31 -13.00
C TRP A 293 -6.01 -2.35 -12.21
N ARG A 294 -6.97 -3.01 -12.87
CA ARG A 294 -7.67 -4.16 -12.31
C ARG A 294 -7.02 -5.44 -12.82
N ASP A 295 -6.66 -6.32 -11.90
CA ASP A 295 -6.30 -7.69 -12.25
C ASP A 295 -7.52 -8.46 -12.82
N PRO A 296 -7.33 -9.65 -13.39
CA PRO A 296 -8.40 -10.36 -14.06
C PRO A 296 -9.53 -10.88 -13.16
N ASP A 297 -9.38 -10.77 -11.84
CA ASP A 297 -10.41 -11.08 -10.85
C ASP A 297 -10.99 -9.82 -10.18
N GLY A 298 -10.51 -8.62 -10.56
CA GLY A 298 -11.01 -7.33 -10.11
C GLY A 298 -10.24 -6.69 -8.95
N PHE A 299 -9.13 -7.28 -8.48
CA PHE A 299 -8.28 -6.60 -7.51
C PHE A 299 -7.62 -5.38 -8.13
N LEU A 300 -7.57 -4.29 -7.36
CA LEU A 300 -6.92 -3.06 -7.80
C LEU A 300 -5.43 -3.16 -7.48
N VAL A 301 -4.59 -2.90 -8.49
CA VAL A 301 -3.14 -2.83 -8.35
C VAL A 301 -2.65 -1.51 -8.92
N GLU A 302 -1.56 -0.99 -8.36
CA GLU A 302 -1.02 0.31 -8.68
C GLU A 302 0.43 0.16 -9.16
N HIS A 303 0.77 0.80 -10.27
CA HIS A 303 2.15 1.19 -10.56
C HIS A 303 2.40 2.53 -9.93
N PHE A 304 3.53 2.67 -9.21
CA PHE A 304 3.95 3.97 -8.70
C PHE A 304 5.41 4.28 -8.96
N SER A 305 5.74 5.57 -8.95
CA SER A 305 7.11 6.09 -8.99
C SER A 305 7.18 7.42 -8.24
N ASP A 306 8.39 7.85 -7.85
CA ASP A 306 8.64 9.19 -7.29
C ASP A 306 7.81 9.50 -6.02
N GLY A 307 7.96 8.65 -5.00
CA GLY A 307 7.29 8.81 -3.71
C GLY A 307 8.19 9.44 -2.65
N ASP A 308 7.60 10.18 -1.73
CA ASP A 308 8.30 10.82 -0.61
C ASP A 308 8.87 9.76 0.35
N MET A 309 10.00 10.09 0.98
CA MET A 309 10.63 9.28 2.01
C MET A 309 10.83 10.10 3.29
N PHE A 310 10.44 9.55 4.43
CA PHE A 310 10.50 10.22 5.73
C PHE A 310 11.25 9.37 6.76
N ASP A 311 11.98 10.02 7.66
CA ASP A 311 12.55 9.38 8.84
C ASP A 311 11.55 9.43 10.03
N SER A 312 11.99 9.08 11.23
CA SER A 312 11.15 9.09 12.44
C SER A 312 10.98 10.48 13.08
N SER A 313 11.64 11.52 12.57
CA SER A 313 11.59 12.88 13.15
C SER A 313 10.34 13.66 12.73
N LEU A 314 9.79 13.32 11.56
CA LEU A 314 8.60 13.99 11.03
C LEU A 314 7.33 13.52 11.77
N GLU A 315 6.62 14.46 12.37
CA GLU A 315 5.32 14.22 13.00
C GLU A 315 4.20 14.05 11.96
N PRO A 316 3.06 13.40 12.29
CA PRO A 316 1.99 13.18 11.32
C PRO A 316 1.32 14.47 10.84
N GLY A 317 1.07 14.56 9.53
CA GLY A 317 0.19 15.57 8.94
C GLY A 317 -1.29 15.26 9.14
N TRP A 318 -2.15 16.28 9.06
CA TRP A 318 -3.61 16.15 9.17
C TRP A 318 -4.33 16.93 8.08
N ALA A 319 -5.14 16.23 7.26
CA ALA A 319 -5.86 16.86 6.15
C ALA A 319 -7.30 16.32 6.00
N PRO A 320 -8.23 17.11 5.43
CA PRO A 320 -9.55 16.63 5.09
C PRO A 320 -9.49 15.60 3.94
N MET A 321 -10.24 14.50 4.08
CA MET A 321 -10.43 13.51 3.04
C MET A 321 -11.45 14.01 2.03
N THR A 322 -11.05 14.19 0.76
CA THR A 322 -11.92 14.57 -0.36
C THR A 322 -11.49 13.81 -1.61
N ALA A 323 -12.40 13.56 -2.56
CA ALA A 323 -12.01 12.86 -3.80
C ALA A 323 -11.07 13.72 -4.68
N SER A 324 -11.33 15.02 -4.75
CA SER A 324 -10.42 16.00 -5.37
C SER A 324 -9.07 16.11 -4.64
N GLY A 325 -9.04 15.87 -3.33
CA GLY A 325 -7.81 15.82 -2.51
C GLY A 325 -6.98 14.55 -2.66
N LEU A 326 -7.36 13.60 -3.52
CA LEU A 326 -6.55 12.40 -3.76
C LEU A 326 -5.37 12.64 -4.70
N ALA A 327 -5.44 13.66 -5.57
CA ALA A 327 -4.40 13.93 -6.57
C ALA A 327 -4.10 15.42 -6.71
N GLN A 328 -2.81 15.77 -6.79
CA GLN A 328 -2.34 17.12 -7.13
C GLN A 328 -2.67 17.47 -8.58
N TRP A 329 -2.49 16.49 -9.47
CA TRP A 329 -2.84 16.56 -10.88
C TRP A 329 -3.13 15.16 -11.42
N GLY A 330 -3.88 15.09 -12.51
CA GLY A 330 -4.37 13.85 -13.11
C GLY A 330 -5.86 13.97 -13.46
N PRO A 331 -6.44 12.95 -14.09
CA PRO A 331 -7.88 12.92 -14.31
C PRO A 331 -8.62 12.79 -12.96
N PRO A 332 -9.89 13.24 -12.86
CA PRO A 332 -10.71 12.97 -11.69
C PRO A 332 -10.76 11.48 -11.35
N ALA A 333 -10.86 11.14 -10.07
CA ALA A 333 -10.99 9.75 -9.61
C ALA A 333 -12.17 9.07 -10.32
N SER A 334 -11.90 7.91 -10.93
CA SER A 334 -12.92 7.21 -11.70
C SER A 334 -13.96 6.55 -10.79
N LYS A 335 -15.15 6.31 -11.33
CA LYS A 335 -16.19 5.53 -10.63
C LYS A 335 -15.74 4.10 -10.30
N ASP A 336 -14.88 3.51 -11.14
CA ASP A 336 -14.34 2.18 -10.91
C ASP A 336 -13.38 2.18 -9.72
N PHE A 337 -12.49 3.18 -9.65
CA PHE A 337 -11.55 3.36 -8.54
C PHE A 337 -12.28 3.58 -7.22
N LEU A 338 -13.27 4.47 -7.21
CA LEU A 338 -14.09 4.77 -6.02
C LEU A 338 -15.03 3.63 -5.61
N GLY A 339 -15.12 2.53 -6.37
CA GLY A 339 -16.00 1.40 -6.07
C GLY A 339 -17.49 1.67 -6.33
N ILE A 340 -17.86 2.83 -6.86
CA ILE A 340 -19.25 3.25 -7.11
C ILE A 340 -19.81 2.78 -8.46
N ALA A 341 -19.02 2.05 -9.26
CA ALA A 341 -19.48 1.46 -10.51
C ALA A 341 -20.55 0.36 -10.26
N PRO A 342 -21.71 0.37 -10.96
CA PRO A 342 -22.75 -0.64 -10.78
C PRO A 342 -22.22 -2.05 -11.07
N SER A 343 -22.20 -2.92 -10.06
CA SER A 343 -21.72 -4.30 -10.22
C SER A 343 -22.36 -5.24 -9.21
N LYS A 344 -22.12 -6.56 -9.34
CA LYS A 344 -22.49 -7.53 -8.30
C LYS A 344 -21.86 -7.18 -6.92
N ALA A 345 -20.74 -6.45 -6.91
CA ALA A 345 -20.13 -5.96 -5.68
C ALA A 345 -20.99 -4.88 -4.99
N SER A 346 -21.76 -4.09 -5.72
CA SER A 346 -22.64 -3.04 -5.16
C SER A 346 -23.73 -3.61 -4.24
N LEU A 347 -24.23 -4.82 -4.53
CA LEU A 347 -25.17 -5.52 -3.63
C LEU A 347 -24.50 -6.01 -2.34
N HIS A 348 -23.23 -6.44 -2.43
CA HIS A 348 -22.46 -6.83 -1.26
C HIS A 348 -22.13 -5.61 -0.40
N GLU A 349 -21.79 -4.49 -1.03
CA GLU A 349 -21.50 -3.23 -0.35
C GLU A 349 -22.72 -2.64 0.36
N LEU A 350 -23.91 -2.68 -0.27
CA LEU A 350 -25.14 -2.30 0.41
C LEU A 350 -25.42 -3.19 1.63
N LYS A 351 -25.20 -4.50 1.51
CA LYS A 351 -25.32 -5.43 2.65
C LYS A 351 -24.30 -5.14 3.75
N SER A 352 -23.06 -4.80 3.40
CA SER A 352 -22.04 -4.48 4.38
C SER A 352 -22.36 -3.17 5.11
N ILE A 353 -22.82 -2.13 4.41
CA ILE A 353 -23.31 -0.89 5.02
C ILE A 353 -24.46 -1.17 5.99
N LEU A 354 -25.47 -1.95 5.56
CA LEU A 354 -26.59 -2.29 6.43
C LEU A 354 -26.16 -3.12 7.65
N SER A 355 -25.17 -4.00 7.49
CA SER A 355 -24.63 -4.80 8.58
C SER A 355 -23.83 -3.95 9.56
N SER A 356 -22.91 -3.11 9.08
CA SER A 356 -22.04 -2.27 9.91
C SER A 356 -22.85 -1.25 10.70
N LEU A 357 -23.88 -0.65 10.09
CA LEU A 357 -24.76 0.29 10.79
C LEU A 357 -25.63 -0.34 11.89
N ARG A 358 -25.73 -1.68 11.95
CA ARG A 358 -26.52 -2.41 12.96
C ARG A 358 -25.69 -2.88 14.14
N THR A 359 -24.37 -2.78 14.04
CA THR A 359 -23.41 -3.19 15.06
C THR A 359 -22.81 -1.96 15.73
N ASP A 360 -22.36 -2.07 16.98
CA ASP A 360 -21.62 -1.01 17.66
C ASP A 360 -20.16 -1.07 17.20
N ASN A 361 -19.75 -0.11 16.37
CA ASN A 361 -18.42 -0.02 15.75
C ASN A 361 -18.13 1.41 15.27
N GLU A 362 -16.93 1.64 14.73
CA GLU A 362 -16.51 2.98 14.29
C GLU A 362 -17.23 3.49 13.01
N PHE A 363 -17.92 2.64 12.25
CA PHE A 363 -18.65 3.01 11.04
C PHE A 363 -20.16 3.25 11.28
N ASP A 364 -20.48 4.42 11.81
CA ASP A 364 -21.85 4.86 12.09
C ASP A 364 -22.53 5.67 10.95
N THR A 365 -23.76 6.11 11.20
CA THR A 365 -24.56 6.86 10.20
C THR A 365 -23.95 8.20 9.80
N GLU A 366 -23.21 8.84 10.70
CA GLU A 366 -22.54 10.11 10.43
C GLU A 366 -21.23 9.90 9.65
N ARG A 367 -20.48 8.83 9.92
CA ARG A 367 -19.34 8.40 9.11
C ARG A 367 -19.77 7.98 7.71
N LEU A 368 -20.93 7.33 7.57
CA LEU A 368 -21.51 7.07 6.25
C LEU A 368 -21.83 8.36 5.49
N ARG A 369 -22.40 9.38 6.14
CA ARG A 369 -22.64 10.70 5.50
C ARG A 369 -21.33 11.36 5.07
N GLY A 370 -20.29 11.28 5.91
CA GLY A 370 -18.95 11.75 5.58
C GLY A 370 -18.40 11.06 4.34
N LEU A 371 -18.41 9.73 4.31
CA LEU A 371 -17.98 8.91 3.16
C LEU A 371 -18.74 9.28 1.88
N MET A 372 -20.06 9.45 1.95
CA MET A 372 -20.87 9.84 0.79
C MET A 372 -20.51 11.24 0.28
N LYS A 373 -20.19 12.18 1.19
CA LYS A 373 -19.71 13.52 0.82
C LYS A 373 -18.39 13.44 0.07
N VAL A 374 -17.43 12.61 0.54
CA VAL A 374 -16.15 12.36 -0.15
C VAL A 374 -16.35 11.83 -1.56
N ALA A 375 -17.25 10.86 -1.75
CA ALA A 375 -17.50 10.28 -3.07
C ALA A 375 -18.13 11.27 -4.07
N SER A 376 -18.64 12.42 -3.59
CA SER A 376 -19.28 13.45 -4.40
C SER A 376 -18.47 14.75 -4.55
N SER A 377 -17.27 14.83 -3.93
CA SER A 377 -16.45 16.05 -3.85
C SER A 377 -15.28 16.12 -4.83
#